data_AF-A0A830H1D4-F1
#
_entry.id   AF-A0A830H1D4-F1
#
_cell.length_a   1.000
_cell.length_b   1.000
_cell.length_c   1.000
_cell.angle_alpha   90.00
_cell.angle_beta   90.00
_cell.angle_gamma   90.00
#
_symmetry.space_group_name_H-M   'P 1'
#
loop_
_entity.id
_entity.type
_entity.pdbx_description
1 polymer ?
#
loop_
_entity_poly.entity_id
_entity_poly.type
_entity_poly.pdbx_seq_one_letter_code
_entity_poly.pdbx_strand_id
1 'polypeptide(L)'
;MRPQRPDFKVFLYAYVAFSFMELLFNREFLAGVIPVGMAGISLERVFYPMFLVGGASFVLMTLMQPLILGVTAYKSRGTGLSWLLWASLYLTLFLDGTHLVEGVNNTAFNPPVFASVLYVVVVVAGGLLSAKKISKWLYVFLIPDLLAFLYLLGTWGIQLTGNSDTGYLSLWAAEAMGYSVILSAAAFLVWALPRARRWILMGSLVVGLIVGTVVGLNLVPGMAIAIGVMFPYAFGVLGVENWMPPVIFALGLASVIVATSLLKKERGVSASFLALASAALIFDSVNITTYLVAPLVALCVGMLLDERLRTKAELG
;
A
#
# COMPACT_ATOMS: atom_id res chain seq x y z
N MET A 1 -30.32 -8.22 26.02
CA MET A 1 -29.63 -8.35 24.71
C MET A 1 -28.19 -7.91 24.91
N ARG A 2 -27.21 -8.80 24.82
CA ARG A 2 -25.79 -8.38 24.88
C ARG A 2 -25.50 -7.62 23.57
N PRO A 3 -24.95 -6.39 23.61
CA PRO A 3 -24.53 -5.72 22.40
C PRO A 3 -23.51 -6.62 21.70
N GLN A 4 -23.81 -7.00 20.45
CA GLN A 4 -22.84 -7.66 19.59
C GLN A 4 -21.65 -6.71 19.48
N ARG A 5 -20.52 -7.08 20.09
CA ARG A 5 -19.28 -6.34 19.90
C ARG A 5 -18.99 -6.32 18.40
N PRO A 6 -18.70 -5.16 17.79
CA PRO A 6 -18.27 -5.14 16.39
C PRO A 6 -17.08 -6.11 16.26
N ASP A 7 -17.20 -7.06 15.34
CA ASP A 7 -16.16 -8.06 15.11
C ASP A 7 -14.90 -7.33 14.64
N PHE A 8 -13.79 -7.54 15.35
CA PHE A 8 -12.49 -6.95 15.00
C PHE A 8 -12.08 -7.28 13.56
N LYS A 9 -12.61 -8.37 12.97
CA LYS A 9 -12.46 -8.69 11.55
C LYS A 9 -13.07 -7.61 10.64
N VAL A 10 -14.21 -7.02 11.00
CA VAL A 10 -14.83 -5.91 10.26
C VAL A 10 -13.92 -4.69 10.27
N PHE A 11 -13.31 -4.38 11.43
CA PHE A 11 -12.33 -3.30 11.55
C PHE A 11 -11.13 -3.53 10.60
N LEU A 12 -10.60 -4.76 10.52
CA LEU A 12 -9.50 -5.08 9.61
C LEU A 12 -9.88 -4.97 8.14
N TYR A 13 -11.09 -5.41 7.75
CA TYR A 13 -11.57 -5.23 6.38
C TYR A 13 -11.85 -3.77 6.03
N ALA A 14 -12.30 -2.97 7.00
CA ALA A 14 -12.48 -1.53 6.81
C ALA A 14 -11.15 -0.85 6.50
N TYR A 15 -10.04 -1.25 7.15
CA TYR A 15 -8.72 -0.73 6.81
C TYR A 15 -8.36 -1.01 5.35
N VAL A 16 -8.52 -2.26 4.89
CA VAL A 16 -8.27 -2.62 3.48
C VAL A 16 -9.14 -1.77 2.54
N ALA A 17 -10.41 -1.58 2.87
CA ALA A 17 -11.31 -0.76 2.08
C ALA A 17 -10.88 0.72 2.02
N PHE A 18 -10.47 1.31 3.14
CA PHE A 18 -9.96 2.68 3.18
C PHE A 18 -8.64 2.82 2.40
N SER A 19 -7.74 1.83 2.48
CA SER A 19 -6.54 1.82 1.63
C SER A 19 -6.86 1.84 0.15
N PHE A 20 -7.88 1.08 -0.29
CA PHE A 20 -8.35 1.15 -1.67
C PHE A 20 -9.01 2.48 -2.02
N MET A 21 -9.80 3.06 -1.11
CA MET A 21 -10.42 4.36 -1.35
C MET A 21 -9.37 5.47 -1.45
N GLU A 22 -8.34 5.46 -0.61
CA GLU A 22 -7.21 6.40 -0.72
C GLU A 22 -6.43 6.18 -2.01
N LEU A 23 -6.22 4.93 -2.44
CA LEU A 23 -5.60 4.66 -3.75
C LEU A 23 -6.45 5.22 -4.91
N LEU A 24 -7.77 4.99 -4.88
CA LEU A 24 -8.68 5.35 -5.95
C LEU A 24 -8.96 6.86 -6.02
N PHE A 25 -8.92 7.52 -4.87
CA PHE A 25 -9.22 8.94 -4.71
C PHE A 25 -8.02 9.67 -4.09
N ASN A 26 -6.81 9.33 -4.56
CA ASN A 26 -5.56 9.81 -4.01
C ASN A 26 -5.56 11.34 -3.91
N ARG A 27 -5.50 11.82 -2.67
CA ARG A 27 -5.65 13.24 -2.37
C ARG A 27 -4.52 14.09 -2.95
N GLU A 28 -3.29 13.55 -3.04
CA GLU A 28 -2.11 14.29 -3.50
C GLU A 28 -2.21 14.53 -5.02
N PHE A 29 -2.63 13.51 -5.75
CA PHE A 29 -2.94 13.65 -7.16
C PHE A 29 -4.11 14.59 -7.42
N LEU A 30 -5.21 14.45 -6.65
CA LEU A 30 -6.36 15.34 -6.80
C LEU A 30 -6.00 16.79 -6.42
N ALA A 31 -5.15 17.02 -5.42
CA ALA A 31 -4.63 18.34 -5.07
C ALA A 31 -3.77 18.94 -6.20
N GLY A 32 -3.05 18.11 -6.95
CA GLY A 32 -2.29 18.52 -8.13
C GLY A 32 -3.15 18.78 -9.38
N VAL A 33 -4.30 18.10 -9.53
CA VAL A 33 -5.16 18.20 -10.73
C VAL A 33 -6.31 19.20 -10.57
N ILE A 34 -6.82 19.43 -9.35
CA ILE A 34 -7.86 20.44 -9.07
C ILE A 34 -7.48 21.85 -9.60
N PRO A 35 -6.22 22.31 -9.49
CA PRO A 35 -5.78 23.58 -10.07
C PRO A 35 -5.57 23.53 -11.59
N VAL A 36 -5.34 22.34 -12.17
CA VAL A 36 -4.99 22.15 -13.58
C VAL A 36 -6.26 21.95 -14.40
N GLY A 37 -7.04 23.02 -14.54
CA GLY A 37 -8.10 23.10 -15.53
C GLY A 37 -7.48 23.17 -16.94
N MET A 38 -7.27 22.02 -17.60
CA MET A 38 -7.07 22.02 -19.05
C MET A 38 -8.30 22.68 -19.69
N ALA A 39 -8.08 23.82 -20.36
CA ALA A 39 -9.08 24.64 -21.04
C ALA A 39 -10.00 25.55 -20.17
N GLY A 40 -9.53 26.05 -19.01
CA GLY A 40 -10.21 27.15 -18.30
C GLY A 40 -11.55 26.77 -17.66
N ILE A 41 -11.85 25.48 -17.57
CA ILE A 41 -12.99 24.93 -16.82
C ILE A 41 -12.47 24.46 -15.46
N SER A 42 -12.98 25.03 -14.37
CA SER A 42 -12.69 24.52 -13.03
C SER A 42 -13.34 23.13 -12.87
N LEU A 43 -12.49 22.11 -12.73
CA LEU A 43 -12.92 20.73 -12.44
C LEU A 43 -13.11 20.50 -10.93
N GLU A 44 -12.96 21.55 -10.11
CA GLU A 44 -13.08 21.52 -8.65
C GLU A 44 -14.41 20.90 -8.21
N ARG A 45 -15.54 21.26 -8.84
CA ARG A 45 -16.85 20.71 -8.47
C ARG A 45 -16.96 19.19 -8.70
N VAL A 46 -16.19 18.64 -9.63
CA VAL A 46 -16.22 17.21 -9.98
C VAL A 46 -15.24 16.43 -9.10
N PHE A 47 -14.04 16.98 -8.87
CA PHE A 47 -12.99 16.29 -8.12
C PHE A 47 -12.99 16.57 -6.61
N TYR A 48 -13.63 17.64 -6.13
CA TYR A 48 -13.68 17.96 -4.70
C TYR A 48 -14.35 16.87 -3.85
N PRO A 49 -15.48 16.26 -4.26
CA PRO A 49 -16.03 15.12 -3.53
C PRO A 49 -15.08 13.92 -3.49
N MET A 50 -14.35 13.65 -4.57
CA MET A 50 -13.32 12.60 -4.63
C MET A 50 -12.18 12.91 -3.65
N PHE A 51 -11.71 14.16 -3.64
CA PHE A 51 -10.67 14.64 -2.71
C PHE A 51 -11.09 14.47 -1.24
N LEU A 52 -12.35 14.76 -0.90
CA LEU A 52 -12.88 14.53 0.44
C LEU A 52 -12.91 13.04 0.82
N VAL A 53 -13.28 12.16 -0.11
CA VAL A 53 -13.29 10.71 0.13
C VAL A 53 -11.87 10.18 0.35
N GLY A 54 -10.89 10.63 -0.44
CA GLY A 54 -9.47 10.36 -0.21
C GLY A 54 -9.04 10.86 1.16
N GLY A 55 -9.13 12.16 1.40
CA GLY A 55 -8.73 12.77 2.68
C GLY A 55 -9.34 12.09 3.91
N ALA A 56 -10.63 11.72 3.87
CA ALA A 56 -11.27 10.95 4.94
C ALA A 56 -10.68 9.54 5.08
N SER A 57 -10.43 8.85 3.97
CA SER A 57 -9.82 7.52 3.95
C SER A 57 -8.40 7.54 4.52
N PHE A 58 -7.57 8.51 4.12
CA PHE A 58 -6.25 8.74 4.70
C PHE A 58 -6.32 8.92 6.22
N VAL A 59 -7.18 9.81 6.72
CA VAL A 59 -7.31 10.06 8.18
C VAL A 59 -7.72 8.79 8.91
N LEU A 60 -8.67 8.03 8.37
CA LEU A 60 -9.11 6.77 8.95
C LEU A 60 -7.97 5.75 8.96
N MET A 61 -7.18 5.65 7.89
CA MET A 61 -5.98 4.81 7.86
C MET A 61 -4.99 5.22 8.97
N THR A 62 -4.63 6.50 9.06
CA THR A 62 -3.70 7.03 10.07
C THR A 62 -4.15 6.69 11.49
N LEU A 63 -5.47 6.74 11.78
CA LEU A 63 -6.01 6.38 13.09
C LEU A 63 -6.03 4.86 13.34
N MET A 64 -6.26 4.06 12.29
CA MET A 64 -6.36 2.61 12.41
C MET A 64 -5.00 1.92 12.53
N GLN A 65 -3.97 2.42 11.84
CA GLN A 65 -2.64 1.80 11.80
C GLN A 65 -2.02 1.60 13.20
N PRO A 66 -2.02 2.59 14.12
CA PRO A 66 -1.52 2.40 15.49
C PRO A 66 -2.24 1.26 16.24
N LEU A 67 -3.55 1.15 16.09
CA LEU A 67 -4.36 0.12 16.72
C LEU A 67 -4.03 -1.27 16.16
N ILE A 68 -3.89 -1.40 14.84
CA ILE A 68 -3.53 -2.67 14.19
C ILE A 68 -2.14 -3.11 14.64
N LEU A 69 -1.16 -2.21 14.63
CA LEU A 69 0.21 -2.49 15.11
C LEU A 69 0.20 -2.90 16.59
N GLY A 70 -0.45 -2.12 17.45
CA GLY A 70 -0.49 -2.38 18.90
C GLY A 70 -1.14 -3.72 19.23
N VAL A 71 -2.27 -4.06 18.60
CA VAL A 71 -2.94 -5.36 18.80
C VAL A 71 -2.06 -6.51 18.31
N THR A 72 -1.40 -6.35 17.16
CA THR A 72 -0.48 -7.36 16.60
C THR A 72 0.75 -7.54 17.50
N ALA A 73 1.32 -6.44 18.00
CA ALA A 73 2.46 -6.43 18.92
C ALA A 73 2.12 -7.14 20.23
N TYR A 74 0.93 -6.86 20.78
CA TYR A 74 0.42 -7.50 21.99
C TYR A 74 0.22 -9.00 21.82
N LYS A 75 -0.44 -9.43 20.72
CA LYS A 75 -0.68 -10.86 20.47
C LYS A 75 0.61 -11.63 20.16
N SER A 76 1.63 -10.97 19.62
CA SER A 76 2.93 -11.57 19.32
C SER A 76 3.94 -11.47 20.48
N ARG A 77 3.52 -11.04 21.69
CA ARG A 77 4.39 -10.77 22.85
C ARG A 77 5.42 -11.87 23.12
N GLY A 78 6.63 -11.44 23.48
CA GLY A 78 7.75 -12.34 23.77
C GLY A 78 8.45 -12.91 22.53
N THR A 79 8.14 -12.40 21.32
CA THR A 79 8.86 -12.74 20.09
C THR A 79 9.64 -11.54 19.56
N GLY A 80 10.71 -11.76 18.79
CA GLY A 80 11.46 -10.69 18.11
C GLY A 80 10.56 -9.78 17.26
N LEU A 81 9.49 -10.33 16.68
CA LEU A 81 8.49 -9.56 15.95
C LEU A 81 7.77 -8.54 16.83
N SER A 82 7.40 -8.90 18.07
CA SER A 82 6.69 -7.98 18.98
C SER A 82 7.51 -6.72 19.26
N TRP A 83 8.82 -6.88 19.48
CA TRP A 83 9.72 -5.75 19.70
C TRP A 83 9.81 -4.83 18.49
N LEU A 84 9.89 -5.39 17.27
CA LEU A 84 9.90 -4.60 16.04
C LEU A 84 8.57 -3.88 15.80
N LEU A 85 7.43 -4.50 16.13
CA LEU A 85 6.12 -3.88 16.02
C LEU A 85 5.94 -2.73 17.03
N TRP A 86 6.38 -2.92 18.28
CA TRP A 86 6.38 -1.85 19.29
C TRP A 86 7.33 -0.72 18.91
N ALA A 87 8.52 -1.03 18.40
CA ALA A 87 9.47 -0.04 17.92
C ALA A 87 8.90 0.75 16.72
N SER A 88 8.27 0.08 15.76
CA SER A 88 7.59 0.73 14.63
C SER A 88 6.50 1.67 15.11
N LEU A 89 5.63 1.20 16.03
CA LEU A 89 4.56 2.00 16.60
C LEU A 89 5.09 3.24 17.34
N TYR A 90 6.11 3.06 18.19
CA TYR A 90 6.71 4.16 18.95
C TYR A 90 7.32 5.20 18.02
N LEU A 91 8.09 4.76 17.01
CA LEU A 91 8.69 5.67 16.02
C LEU A 91 7.62 6.38 15.19
N THR A 92 6.54 5.69 14.80
CA THR A 92 5.41 6.30 14.08
C THR A 92 4.80 7.44 14.91
N LEU A 93 4.40 7.14 16.15
CA LEU A 93 3.78 8.12 17.04
C LEU A 93 4.73 9.26 17.41
N PHE A 94 6.01 8.97 17.59
CA PHE A 94 7.03 9.97 17.87
C PHE A 94 7.19 10.93 16.68
N LEU A 95 7.38 10.41 15.47
CA LEU A 95 7.55 11.22 14.26
C LEU A 95 6.30 12.06 13.96
N ASP A 96 5.12 11.47 14.08
CA ASP A 96 3.86 12.22 13.94
C ASP A 96 3.69 13.29 15.01
N GLY A 97 4.04 12.96 16.27
CA GLY A 97 4.03 13.91 17.37
C GLY A 97 4.98 15.09 17.15
N THR A 98 6.20 14.83 16.64
CA THR A 98 7.15 15.90 16.30
C THR A 98 6.60 16.80 15.18
N HIS A 99 5.98 16.22 14.16
CA HIS A 99 5.37 16.99 13.07
C HIS A 99 4.18 17.84 13.55
N LEU A 100 3.40 17.36 14.54
CA LEU A 100 2.33 18.14 15.16
C LEU A 100 2.88 19.35 15.93
N VAL A 101 3.98 19.17 16.67
CA VAL A 101 4.62 20.25 17.47
C VAL A 101 5.24 21.32 16.56
N GLU A 102 5.90 20.90 15.49
CA GLU A 102 6.53 21.80 14.50
C GLU A 102 5.52 22.48 13.56
N GLY A 103 4.24 22.10 13.68
CA GLY A 103 3.12 22.64 12.91
C GLY A 103 2.74 21.74 11.73
N VAL A 104 1.46 21.35 11.67
CA VAL A 104 0.93 20.47 10.61
C VAL A 104 1.11 21.03 9.20
N ASN A 105 1.19 22.36 9.07
CA ASN A 105 1.38 23.04 7.79
C ASN A 105 2.87 23.27 7.45
N ASN A 106 3.79 22.84 8.31
CA ASN A 106 5.23 23.02 8.10
C ASN A 106 5.76 21.91 7.17
N THR A 107 5.57 22.09 5.87
CA THR A 107 6.05 21.16 4.84
C THR A 107 7.57 21.11 4.71
N ALA A 108 8.30 22.00 5.40
CA ALA A 108 9.76 22.01 5.44
C ALA A 108 10.33 21.08 6.52
N PHE A 109 9.50 20.60 7.47
CA PHE A 109 9.96 19.68 8.49
C PHE A 109 10.31 18.33 7.86
N ASN A 110 11.57 17.94 7.99
CA ASN A 110 12.04 16.61 7.67
C ASN A 110 12.63 15.96 8.92
N PRO A 111 12.22 14.74 9.27
CA PRO A 111 12.80 14.04 10.40
C PRO A 111 14.30 13.79 10.17
N PRO A 112 15.12 13.77 11.24
CA PRO A 112 16.55 13.51 11.11
C PRO A 112 16.82 12.23 10.32
N VAL A 113 17.73 12.30 9.36
CA VAL A 113 18.02 11.20 8.42
C VAL A 113 18.27 9.87 9.12
N PHE A 114 19.00 9.91 10.24
CA PHE A 114 19.27 8.72 11.06
C PHE A 114 17.99 8.09 11.63
N ALA A 115 17.03 8.90 12.09
CA ALA A 115 15.75 8.41 12.60
C ALA A 115 14.92 7.78 11.46
N SER A 116 14.93 8.39 10.28
CA SER A 116 14.24 7.87 9.08
C SER A 116 14.81 6.53 8.62
N VAL A 117 16.14 6.40 8.58
CA VAL A 117 16.83 5.13 8.25
C VAL A 117 16.50 4.06 9.28
N LEU A 118 16.62 4.37 10.58
CA LEU A 118 16.29 3.43 11.65
C LEU A 118 14.83 2.96 11.54
N TYR A 119 13.92 3.89 11.30
CA TYR A 119 12.51 3.59 11.14
C TYR A 119 12.23 2.62 9.99
N VAL A 120 12.79 2.89 8.80
CA VAL A 120 12.67 1.98 7.65
C VAL A 120 13.28 0.62 7.93
N VAL A 121 14.44 0.54 8.58
CA VAL A 121 15.05 -0.76 8.94
C VAL A 121 14.13 -1.57 9.86
N VAL A 122 13.53 -0.93 10.87
CA VAL A 122 12.60 -1.58 11.80
C VAL A 122 11.34 -2.06 11.08
N VAL A 123 10.77 -1.22 10.20
CA VAL A 123 9.58 -1.55 9.41
C VAL A 123 9.86 -2.71 8.45
N VAL A 124 10.97 -2.68 7.71
CA VAL A 124 11.38 -3.74 6.79
C VAL A 124 11.62 -5.05 7.52
N ALA A 125 12.37 -5.02 8.63
CA ALA A 125 12.62 -6.22 9.44
C ALA A 125 11.30 -6.80 10.00
N GLY A 126 10.41 -5.95 10.51
CA GLY A 126 9.08 -6.34 10.97
C GLY A 126 8.24 -6.94 9.85
N GLY A 127 8.30 -6.36 8.65
CA GLY A 127 7.59 -6.82 7.46
C GLY A 127 8.06 -8.21 7.03
N LEU A 128 9.37 -8.42 6.90
CA LEU A 128 9.94 -9.71 6.53
C LEU A 128 9.60 -10.83 7.54
N LEU A 129 9.61 -10.53 8.84
CA LEU A 129 9.19 -11.50 9.86
C LEU A 129 7.68 -11.77 9.84
N SER A 130 6.87 -10.76 9.56
CA SER A 130 5.41 -10.90 9.43
C SER A 130 5.03 -11.73 8.20
N ALA A 131 5.66 -11.47 7.06
CA ALA A 131 5.51 -12.23 5.83
C ALA A 131 5.83 -13.71 6.05
N LYS A 132 6.95 -14.01 6.75
CA LYS A 132 7.36 -15.38 7.11
C LYS A 132 6.25 -16.17 7.81
N LYS A 133 5.51 -15.52 8.71
CA LYS A 133 4.47 -16.16 9.52
C LYS A 133 3.21 -16.50 8.72
N ILE A 134 2.90 -15.73 7.67
CA ILE A 134 1.73 -15.96 6.83
C ILE A 134 2.06 -16.89 5.65
N SER A 135 2.98 -16.49 4.77
CA SER A 135 3.32 -17.22 3.55
C SER A 135 4.63 -16.73 2.94
N LYS A 136 5.44 -17.66 2.42
CA LYS A 136 6.67 -17.32 1.68
C LYS A 136 6.41 -16.48 0.42
N TRP A 137 5.20 -16.56 -0.15
CA TRP A 137 4.83 -15.76 -1.32
C TRP A 137 4.73 -14.26 -1.01
N LEU A 138 4.47 -13.88 0.24
CA LEU A 138 4.41 -12.48 0.64
C LEU A 138 5.77 -11.77 0.55
N TYR A 139 6.89 -12.51 0.51
CA TYR A 139 8.18 -11.90 0.20
C TYR A 139 8.20 -11.32 -1.21
N VAL A 140 7.61 -12.01 -2.17
CA VAL A 140 7.50 -11.54 -3.55
C VAL A 140 6.55 -10.34 -3.62
N PHE A 141 5.46 -10.40 -2.86
CA PHE A 141 4.47 -9.32 -2.87
C PHE A 141 4.95 -8.03 -2.22
N LEU A 142 5.96 -8.12 -1.34
CA LEU A 142 6.60 -6.99 -0.66
C LEU A 142 7.71 -6.33 -1.51
N ILE A 143 8.16 -6.96 -2.61
CA ILE A 143 9.27 -6.43 -3.43
C ILE A 143 9.05 -4.97 -3.86
N PRO A 144 7.86 -4.55 -4.32
CA PRO A 144 7.62 -3.15 -4.67
C PRO A 144 7.89 -2.19 -3.51
N ASP A 145 7.39 -2.51 -2.31
CA ASP A 145 7.61 -1.71 -1.10
C ASP A 145 9.08 -1.71 -0.67
N LEU A 146 9.78 -2.85 -0.80
CA LEU A 146 11.21 -2.93 -0.51
C LEU A 146 12.04 -2.06 -1.46
N LEU A 147 11.66 -1.98 -2.73
CA LEU A 147 12.29 -1.08 -3.70
C LEU A 147 11.97 0.38 -3.37
N ALA A 148 10.77 0.71 -2.90
CA ALA A 148 10.44 2.05 -2.42
C ALA A 148 11.29 2.45 -1.20
N PHE A 149 11.47 1.55 -0.24
CA PHE A 149 12.38 1.78 0.88
C PHE A 149 13.84 1.91 0.42
N LEU A 150 14.26 1.10 -0.56
CA LEU A 150 15.59 1.20 -1.15
C LEU A 150 15.80 2.56 -1.80
N TYR A 151 14.80 3.08 -2.52
CA TYR A 151 14.82 4.41 -3.09
C TYR A 151 15.11 5.48 -2.04
N LEU A 152 14.36 5.47 -0.93
CA LEU A 152 14.54 6.43 0.17
C LEU A 152 15.90 6.28 0.85
N LEU A 153 16.35 5.05 1.08
CA LEU A 153 17.66 4.77 1.68
C LEU A 153 18.80 5.29 0.82
N GLY A 154 18.70 5.27 -0.51
CA GLY A 154 19.68 5.89 -1.40
C GLY A 154 19.73 7.40 -1.25
N THR A 155 18.57 8.06 -1.19
CA THR A 155 18.47 9.52 -1.04
C THR A 155 19.03 9.98 0.32
N TRP A 156 18.68 9.26 1.39
CA TRP A 156 19.21 9.49 2.73
C TRP A 156 20.70 9.11 2.83
N GLY A 157 21.15 8.11 2.07
CA GLY A 157 22.55 7.72 1.95
C GLY A 157 23.44 8.86 1.44
N ILE A 158 22.95 9.64 0.47
CA ILE A 158 23.67 10.83 -0.01
C ILE A 158 23.83 11.84 1.14
N GLN A 159 22.76 12.07 1.90
CA GLN A 159 22.77 13.04 3.00
C GLN A 159 23.68 12.60 4.16
N LEU A 160 23.79 11.29 4.43
CA LEU A 160 24.65 10.75 5.50
C LEU A 160 26.13 10.69 5.11
N THR A 161 26.42 10.37 3.84
CA THR A 161 27.79 10.10 3.39
C THR A 161 28.44 11.26 2.65
N GLY A 162 27.63 12.21 2.16
CA GLY A 162 28.07 13.26 1.24
C GLY A 162 28.48 12.73 -0.14
N ASN A 163 28.30 11.44 -0.42
CA ASN A 163 28.71 10.82 -1.67
C ASN A 163 27.53 10.67 -2.64
N SER A 164 27.60 11.37 -3.78
CA SER A 164 26.58 11.31 -4.85
C SER A 164 26.39 9.91 -5.44
N ASP A 165 27.41 9.05 -5.40
CA ASP A 165 27.32 7.69 -5.94
C ASP A 165 26.33 6.82 -5.17
N THR A 166 26.03 7.15 -3.91
CA THR A 166 24.96 6.48 -3.16
C THR A 166 23.57 6.72 -3.76
N GLY A 167 23.43 7.77 -4.59
CA GLY A 167 22.22 8.06 -5.36
C GLY A 167 21.91 7.08 -6.48
N TYR A 168 22.89 6.30 -6.96
CA TYR A 168 22.63 5.24 -7.95
C TYR A 168 21.65 4.20 -7.41
N LEU A 169 21.67 3.94 -6.10
CA LEU A 169 20.75 3.01 -5.46
C LEU A 169 19.29 3.50 -5.57
N SER A 170 19.03 4.80 -5.47
CA SER A 170 17.71 5.38 -5.73
C SER A 170 17.30 5.23 -7.19
N LEU A 171 18.22 5.51 -8.12
CA LEU A 171 17.94 5.40 -9.55
C LEU A 171 17.53 3.98 -9.96
N TRP A 172 18.31 2.97 -9.54
CA TRP A 172 18.04 1.57 -9.86
C TRP A 172 16.74 1.07 -9.20
N ALA A 173 16.47 1.52 -7.97
CA ALA A 173 15.25 1.18 -7.27
C ALA A 173 14.01 1.78 -7.95
N ALA A 174 14.08 3.03 -8.41
CA ALA A 174 13.00 3.68 -9.15
C ALA A 174 12.69 2.94 -10.46
N GLU A 175 13.70 2.58 -11.24
CA GLU A 175 13.53 1.83 -12.49
C GLU A 175 12.91 0.44 -12.24
N ALA A 176 13.40 -0.30 -11.25
CA ALA A 176 12.93 -1.65 -10.94
C ALA A 176 11.51 -1.68 -10.36
N MET A 177 11.11 -0.63 -9.65
CA MET A 177 9.84 -0.60 -8.91
C MET A 177 8.63 -0.75 -9.84
N GLY A 178 8.66 -0.18 -11.05
CA GLY A 178 7.60 -0.31 -12.07
C GLY A 178 7.34 -1.74 -12.49
N TYR A 179 8.41 -2.46 -12.82
CA TYR A 179 8.34 -3.87 -13.21
C TYR A 179 7.97 -4.77 -12.02
N SER A 180 8.38 -4.40 -10.80
CA SER A 180 8.14 -5.19 -9.60
C SER A 180 6.66 -5.27 -9.22
N VAL A 181 5.87 -4.22 -9.47
CA VAL A 181 4.42 -4.21 -9.21
C VAL A 181 3.72 -5.25 -10.10
N ILE A 182 4.08 -5.28 -11.38
CA ILE A 182 3.56 -6.27 -12.33
C ILE A 182 3.97 -7.68 -11.92
N LEU A 183 5.24 -7.85 -11.56
CA LEU A 183 5.76 -9.13 -11.09
C LEU A 183 5.03 -9.61 -9.84
N SER A 184 4.73 -8.72 -8.89
CA SER A 184 3.94 -9.01 -7.69
C SER A 184 2.52 -9.46 -8.04
N ALA A 185 1.83 -8.74 -8.93
CA ALA A 185 0.48 -9.10 -9.40
C ALA A 185 0.46 -10.44 -10.15
N ALA A 186 1.41 -10.67 -11.05
CA ALA A 186 1.55 -11.92 -11.78
C ALA A 186 1.88 -13.09 -10.83
N ALA A 187 2.81 -12.90 -9.89
CA ALA A 187 3.16 -13.89 -8.88
C ALA A 187 1.96 -14.24 -7.99
N PHE A 188 1.12 -13.25 -7.65
CA PHE A 188 -0.12 -13.49 -6.90
C PHE A 188 -1.09 -14.36 -7.69
N LEU A 189 -1.29 -14.09 -8.98
CA LEU A 189 -2.14 -14.90 -9.84
C LEU A 189 -1.60 -16.33 -9.98
N VAL A 190 -0.29 -16.51 -10.14
CA VAL A 190 0.36 -17.83 -10.15
C VAL A 190 0.12 -18.57 -8.83
N TRP A 191 0.29 -17.90 -7.69
CA TRP A 191 -0.02 -18.45 -6.38
C TRP A 191 -1.50 -18.82 -6.23
N ALA A 192 -2.40 -18.04 -6.84
CA ALA A 192 -3.84 -18.22 -6.77
C ALA A 192 -4.36 -19.32 -7.72
N LEU A 193 -3.63 -19.70 -8.78
CA LEU A 193 -4.04 -20.73 -9.76
C LEU A 193 -4.63 -22.01 -9.14
N PRO A 194 -3.98 -22.67 -8.16
CA PRO A 194 -4.53 -23.89 -7.54
C PRO A 194 -5.66 -23.62 -6.53
N ARG A 195 -5.94 -22.36 -6.17
CA ARG A 195 -6.83 -21.96 -5.05
C ARG A 195 -8.12 -21.31 -5.53
N ALA A 196 -8.03 -20.53 -6.61
CA ALA A 196 -9.11 -19.76 -7.18
C ALA A 196 -10.01 -20.63 -8.08
N ARG A 197 -11.27 -20.23 -8.22
CA ARG A 197 -12.16 -20.86 -9.21
C ARG A 197 -11.70 -20.41 -10.60
N ARG A 198 -11.49 -21.37 -11.51
CA ARG A 198 -10.98 -21.10 -12.87
C ARG A 198 -11.79 -20.02 -13.62
N TRP A 199 -13.12 -20.02 -13.47
CA TRP A 199 -13.98 -19.03 -14.11
C TRP A 199 -13.80 -17.61 -13.55
N ILE A 200 -13.44 -17.45 -12.26
CA ILE A 200 -13.15 -16.13 -11.68
C ILE A 200 -11.84 -15.61 -12.27
N LEU A 201 -10.82 -16.46 -12.33
CA LEU A 201 -9.50 -16.09 -12.82
C LEU A 201 -9.50 -15.79 -14.33
N MET A 202 -10.14 -16.66 -15.13
CA MET A 202 -10.29 -16.43 -16.57
C MET A 202 -11.24 -15.27 -16.85
N GLY A 203 -12.37 -15.19 -16.14
CA GLY A 203 -13.33 -14.11 -16.31
C GLY A 203 -12.73 -12.75 -16.00
N SER A 204 -11.97 -12.64 -14.90
CA SER A 204 -11.33 -11.37 -14.53
C SER A 204 -10.23 -10.96 -15.51
N LEU A 205 -9.44 -11.90 -16.04
CA LEU A 205 -8.46 -11.62 -17.09
C LEU A 205 -9.12 -11.17 -18.40
N VAL A 206 -10.21 -11.83 -18.82
CA VAL A 206 -10.95 -11.44 -20.03
C VAL A 206 -11.56 -10.06 -19.89
N VAL A 207 -12.25 -9.79 -18.76
CA VAL A 207 -12.80 -8.46 -18.48
C VAL A 207 -11.69 -7.41 -18.44
N GLY A 208 -10.58 -7.71 -17.77
CA GLY A 208 -9.42 -6.84 -17.72
C GLY A 208 -8.81 -6.56 -19.10
N LEU A 209 -8.67 -7.57 -19.95
CA LEU A 209 -8.18 -7.39 -21.32
C LEU A 209 -9.14 -6.54 -22.16
N ILE A 210 -10.45 -6.75 -22.05
CA ILE A 210 -11.45 -5.96 -22.77
C ILE A 210 -11.36 -4.49 -22.35
N VAL A 211 -11.44 -4.22 -21.04
CA VAL A 211 -11.37 -2.85 -20.50
C VAL A 211 -10.02 -2.22 -20.84
N GLY A 212 -8.92 -2.94 -20.62
CA GLY A 212 -7.57 -2.48 -20.95
C GLY A 212 -7.40 -2.18 -22.43
N THR A 213 -8.04 -2.93 -23.33
CA THR A 213 -7.98 -2.68 -24.79
C THR A 213 -8.81 -1.46 -25.17
N VAL A 214 -10.01 -1.32 -24.60
CA VAL A 214 -10.85 -0.12 -24.80
C VAL A 214 -10.09 1.14 -24.39
N VAL A 215 -9.36 1.06 -23.27
CA VAL A 215 -8.57 2.15 -22.71
C VAL A 215 -7.31 2.41 -23.53
N GLY A 216 -6.53 1.37 -23.81
CA GLY A 216 -5.25 1.48 -24.53
C GLY A 216 -5.41 1.91 -25.99
N LEU A 217 -6.51 1.54 -26.64
CA LEU A 217 -6.86 2.02 -27.98
C LEU A 217 -7.65 3.34 -27.95
N ASN A 218 -7.92 3.90 -26.76
CA ASN A 218 -8.73 5.10 -26.56
C ASN A 218 -10.08 5.06 -27.31
N LEU A 219 -10.72 3.89 -27.34
CA LEU A 219 -12.01 3.70 -28.04
C LEU A 219 -13.13 4.54 -27.42
N VAL A 220 -12.99 4.89 -26.13
CA VAL A 220 -13.83 5.87 -25.45
C VAL A 220 -12.97 7.05 -25.03
N PRO A 221 -13.14 8.23 -25.66
CA PRO A 221 -12.35 9.42 -25.35
C PRO A 221 -12.39 9.76 -23.86
N GLY A 222 -11.22 9.99 -23.26
CA GLY A 222 -11.09 10.37 -21.86
C GLY A 222 -11.17 9.22 -20.85
N MET A 223 -11.46 7.98 -21.29
CA MET A 223 -11.50 6.82 -20.39
C MET A 223 -10.10 6.44 -19.88
N ALA A 224 -9.06 6.60 -20.71
CA ALA A 224 -7.68 6.42 -20.27
C ALA A 224 -7.26 7.43 -19.19
N ILE A 225 -7.71 8.67 -19.32
CA ILE A 225 -7.50 9.70 -18.30
C ILE A 225 -8.31 9.36 -17.05
N ALA A 226 -9.58 8.98 -17.17
CA ALA A 226 -10.41 8.62 -16.02
C ALA A 226 -9.85 7.41 -15.24
N ILE A 227 -9.41 6.36 -15.94
CA ILE A 227 -8.78 5.20 -15.31
C ILE A 227 -7.39 5.54 -14.79
N GLY A 228 -6.62 6.34 -15.52
CA GLY A 228 -5.34 6.88 -15.06
C GLY A 228 -5.46 7.88 -13.90
N VAL A 229 -6.65 8.43 -13.64
CA VAL A 229 -6.97 9.31 -12.49
C VAL A 229 -7.51 8.49 -11.31
N MET A 230 -8.20 7.38 -11.58
CA MET A 230 -8.74 6.46 -10.56
C MET A 230 -7.76 5.35 -10.16
N PHE A 231 -6.78 5.02 -10.99
CA PHE A 231 -5.67 4.12 -10.66
C PHE A 231 -4.33 4.84 -10.89
N PRO A 232 -4.17 6.10 -10.42
CA PRO A 232 -3.08 6.97 -10.84
C PRO A 232 -1.71 6.42 -10.47
N TYR A 233 -1.66 5.56 -9.46
CA TYR A 233 -0.42 4.97 -9.00
C TYR A 233 -0.39 3.45 -9.00
N ALA A 234 -1.52 2.75 -9.18
CA ALA A 234 -1.55 1.28 -9.16
C ALA A 234 -0.72 0.59 -10.26
N PHE A 235 -0.30 1.37 -11.25
CA PHE A 235 0.59 0.97 -12.32
C PHE A 235 1.66 2.04 -12.63
N GLY A 236 1.75 3.08 -11.80
CA GLY A 236 2.42 4.36 -12.11
C GLY A 236 3.94 4.36 -12.05
N VAL A 237 4.58 3.27 -11.59
CA VAL A 237 6.05 3.17 -11.63
C VAL A 237 6.55 2.59 -12.95
N LEU A 238 5.65 2.10 -13.83
CA LEU A 238 5.92 2.17 -15.26
C LEU A 238 5.65 3.62 -15.68
N GLY A 239 6.71 4.41 -15.63
CA GLY A 239 6.64 5.84 -15.83
C GLY A 239 5.91 6.26 -17.10
N VAL A 240 5.30 7.45 -17.00
CA VAL A 240 5.44 8.49 -18.01
C VAL A 240 5.13 8.06 -19.46
N GLU A 241 4.05 7.34 -19.71
CA GLU A 241 3.42 7.35 -21.04
C GLU A 241 1.90 7.23 -20.88
N ASN A 242 1.13 7.96 -21.69
CA ASN A 242 -0.34 7.90 -21.78
C ASN A 242 -0.88 6.52 -22.24
N TRP A 243 -0.10 5.46 -22.07
CA TRP A 243 -0.31 4.14 -22.62
C TRP A 243 0.00 3.08 -21.56
N MET A 244 -1.04 2.46 -21.04
CA MET A 244 -0.90 1.22 -20.28
C MET A 244 -1.24 0.03 -21.17
N PRO A 245 -0.31 -0.91 -21.38
CA PRO A 245 -0.61 -2.12 -22.15
C PRO A 245 -1.80 -2.88 -21.55
N PRO A 246 -2.78 -3.32 -22.37
CA PRO A 246 -3.99 -3.99 -21.89
C PRO A 246 -3.73 -5.19 -20.97
N VAL A 247 -2.62 -5.90 -21.22
CA VAL A 247 -2.21 -7.07 -20.43
C VAL A 247 -1.86 -6.69 -18.98
N ILE A 248 -1.21 -5.54 -18.78
CA ILE A 248 -0.83 -5.05 -17.44
C ILE A 248 -2.08 -4.69 -16.66
N PHE A 249 -3.03 -4.00 -17.29
CA PHE A 249 -4.34 -3.71 -16.68
C PHE A 249 -5.06 -5.01 -16.30
N ALA A 250 -5.07 -5.99 -17.20
CA ALA A 250 -5.71 -7.27 -16.96
C ALA A 250 -5.11 -8.01 -15.77
N LEU A 251 -3.79 -8.03 -15.63
CA LEU A 251 -3.10 -8.66 -14.50
C LEU A 251 -3.44 -7.98 -13.18
N GLY A 252 -3.44 -6.65 -13.11
CA GLY A 252 -3.77 -5.93 -11.88
C GLY A 252 -5.25 -6.06 -11.50
N LEU A 253 -6.18 -5.92 -12.46
CA LEU A 253 -7.59 -6.12 -12.18
C LEU A 253 -7.88 -7.55 -11.74
N ALA A 254 -7.29 -8.53 -12.43
CA ALA A 254 -7.48 -9.93 -12.10
C ALA A 254 -6.92 -10.26 -10.71
N SER A 255 -5.76 -9.72 -10.33
CA SER A 255 -5.16 -9.98 -9.02
C SER A 255 -6.05 -9.45 -7.88
N VAL A 256 -6.63 -8.25 -8.03
CA VAL A 256 -7.58 -7.68 -7.06
C VAL A 256 -8.84 -8.54 -6.95
N ILE A 257 -9.51 -8.83 -8.08
CA ILE A 257 -10.75 -9.63 -8.09
C ILE A 257 -10.51 -11.03 -7.49
N VAL A 258 -9.42 -11.69 -7.90
CA VAL A 258 -9.07 -13.02 -7.41
C VAL A 258 -8.75 -12.96 -5.92
N ALA A 259 -8.00 -11.96 -5.44
CA ALA A 259 -7.72 -11.78 -4.02
C ALA A 259 -9.00 -11.56 -3.20
N THR A 260 -9.92 -10.71 -3.66
CA THR A 260 -11.23 -10.53 -3.01
C THR A 260 -12.01 -11.84 -2.94
N SER A 261 -11.97 -12.64 -4.00
CA SER A 261 -12.64 -13.96 -4.02
C SER A 261 -12.04 -14.96 -3.02
N LEU A 262 -10.73 -14.83 -2.76
CA LEU A 262 -9.98 -15.69 -1.85
C LEU A 262 -10.04 -15.24 -0.39
N LEU A 263 -10.56 -14.05 -0.08
CA LEU A 263 -10.78 -13.59 1.32
C LEU A 263 -11.58 -14.57 2.18
N LYS A 264 -12.44 -15.41 1.58
CA LYS A 264 -13.19 -16.42 2.36
C LYS A 264 -12.38 -17.66 2.71
N LYS A 265 -11.35 -17.99 1.93
CA LYS A 265 -10.57 -19.24 2.03
C LYS A 265 -9.15 -19.01 2.55
N GLU A 266 -8.48 -17.98 2.06
CA GLU A 266 -7.06 -17.69 2.28
C GLU A 266 -6.93 -16.24 2.81
N ARG A 267 -7.54 -16.00 3.98
CA ARG A 267 -7.73 -14.66 4.56
C ARG A 267 -6.42 -13.91 4.72
N GLY A 268 -5.42 -14.56 5.31
CA GLY A 268 -4.15 -13.92 5.62
C GLY A 268 -3.44 -13.39 4.38
N VAL A 269 -3.20 -14.26 3.40
CA VAL A 269 -2.48 -13.89 2.18
C VAL A 269 -3.29 -12.90 1.34
N SER A 270 -4.59 -13.14 1.19
CA SER A 270 -5.42 -12.31 0.30
C SER A 270 -5.63 -10.91 0.86
N ALA A 271 -5.88 -10.77 2.17
CA ALA A 271 -6.02 -9.45 2.80
C ALA A 271 -4.69 -8.70 2.84
N SER A 272 -3.58 -9.38 3.13
CA SER A 272 -2.26 -8.76 3.05
C SER A 272 -1.92 -8.32 1.63
N PHE A 273 -2.17 -9.15 0.62
CA PHE A 273 -1.94 -8.76 -0.77
C PHE A 273 -2.79 -7.56 -1.18
N LEU A 274 -4.09 -7.56 -0.84
CA LEU A 274 -4.99 -6.44 -1.11
C LEU A 274 -4.54 -5.14 -0.42
N ALA A 275 -4.10 -5.23 0.84
CA ALA A 275 -3.58 -4.08 1.58
C ALA A 275 -2.21 -3.60 1.04
N LEU A 276 -1.31 -4.52 0.65
CA LEU A 276 -0.03 -4.17 0.01
C LEU A 276 -0.26 -3.54 -1.36
N ALA A 277 -1.11 -4.13 -2.19
CA ALA A 277 -1.46 -3.62 -3.52
C ALA A 277 -2.21 -2.28 -3.47
N SER A 278 -2.71 -1.85 -2.31
CA SER A 278 -3.25 -0.50 -2.12
C SER A 278 -2.25 0.45 -1.45
N ALA A 279 -1.33 -0.06 -0.64
CA ALA A 279 -0.31 0.72 0.06
C ALA A 279 0.95 1.03 -0.76
N ALA A 280 1.38 0.13 -1.65
CA ALA A 280 2.67 0.16 -2.36
C ALA A 280 2.82 1.34 -3.34
N LEU A 281 1.83 2.22 -3.42
CA LEU A 281 1.62 3.14 -4.55
C LEU A 281 1.33 4.56 -4.05
N ILE A 282 1.48 4.80 -2.74
CA ILE A 282 1.27 6.12 -2.15
C ILE A 282 2.62 6.66 -1.65
N PHE A 283 3.56 6.82 -2.58
CA PHE A 283 4.80 7.53 -2.34
C PHE A 283 4.80 8.79 -3.19
N ASP A 284 4.08 9.81 -2.70
CA ASP A 284 4.36 11.18 -3.09
C ASP A 284 5.22 11.82 -2.00
N SER A 285 6.15 12.65 -2.46
CA SER A 285 7.24 13.46 -1.91
C SER A 285 7.27 13.94 -0.44
N VAL A 286 6.34 13.55 0.44
CA VAL A 286 6.31 13.93 1.85
C VAL A 286 6.55 12.70 2.72
N ASN A 287 7.48 12.81 3.68
CA ASN A 287 7.82 11.76 4.66
C ASN A 287 6.67 11.49 5.65
N ILE A 288 5.52 11.04 5.13
CA ILE A 288 4.34 10.73 5.92
C ILE A 288 4.49 9.31 6.45
N THR A 289 4.60 9.21 7.77
CA THR A 289 4.76 7.94 8.50
C THR A 289 3.68 6.91 8.16
N THR A 290 2.46 7.37 7.83
CA THR A 290 1.30 6.56 7.46
C THR A 290 1.58 5.69 6.23
N TYR A 291 2.33 6.20 5.25
CA TYR A 291 2.69 5.42 4.06
C TYR A 291 3.91 4.54 4.31
N LEU A 292 4.89 5.05 5.08
CA LEU A 292 6.07 4.28 5.45
C LEU A 292 5.72 3.02 6.25
N VAL A 293 4.70 3.05 7.12
CA VAL A 293 4.31 1.89 7.93
C VAL A 293 3.27 1.00 7.25
N ALA A 294 2.60 1.47 6.20
CA ALA A 294 1.50 0.76 5.56
C ALA A 294 1.86 -0.66 5.10
N PRO A 295 3.06 -0.95 4.55
CA PRO A 295 3.42 -2.32 4.15
C PRO A 295 3.50 -3.29 5.34
N LEU A 296 4.00 -2.81 6.49
CA LEU A 296 4.01 -3.59 7.72
C LEU A 296 2.59 -3.81 8.25
N VAL A 297 1.74 -2.79 8.23
CA VAL A 297 0.35 -2.88 8.68
C VAL A 297 -0.45 -3.84 7.80
N ALA A 298 -0.23 -3.84 6.48
CA ALA A 298 -0.84 -4.77 5.54
C ALA A 298 -0.56 -6.24 5.92
N LEU A 299 0.67 -6.54 6.35
CA LEU A 299 1.03 -7.87 6.85
C LEU A 299 0.39 -8.15 8.22
N CYS A 300 0.34 -7.18 9.11
CA CYS A 300 -0.34 -7.31 10.41
C CYS A 300 -1.84 -7.65 10.26
N VAL A 301 -2.52 -7.02 9.29
CA VAL A 301 -3.93 -7.31 8.94
C VAL A 301 -4.09 -8.79 8.58
N GLY A 302 -3.25 -9.31 7.70
CA GLY A 302 -3.32 -10.73 7.30
C GLY A 302 -3.05 -11.67 8.47
N MET A 303 -2.07 -11.34 9.33
CA MET A 303 -1.75 -12.14 10.52
C MET A 303 -2.91 -12.22 11.51
N LEU A 304 -3.61 -11.09 11.71
CA LEU A 304 -4.74 -10.99 12.62
C LEU A 304 -6.00 -11.70 12.07
N LEU A 305 -6.26 -11.60 10.76
CA LEU A 305 -7.38 -12.26 10.10
C LEU A 305 -7.24 -13.78 10.01
N ASP A 306 -6.01 -14.27 9.89
CA ASP A 306 -5.68 -15.70 9.81
C ASP A 306 -5.39 -16.32 11.20
N GLU A 307 -5.57 -15.54 12.27
CA GLU A 307 -5.39 -15.94 13.68
C GLU A 307 -4.02 -16.58 13.98
N ARG A 308 -2.98 -16.28 13.20
CA ARG A 308 -1.63 -16.89 13.33
C ARG A 308 -0.83 -16.41 14.54
N LEU A 309 -1.41 -15.55 15.34
CA LEU A 309 -0.79 -14.92 16.50
C LEU A 309 -1.28 -15.51 17.83
N ARG A 310 -1.81 -16.74 17.84
CA ARG A 310 -2.27 -17.37 19.09
C ARG A 310 -1.18 -17.34 20.15
N THR A 311 -1.55 -16.83 21.31
CA THR A 311 -0.69 -16.66 22.48
C THR A 311 -0.32 -18.02 23.07
N LYS A 312 0.90 -18.15 23.62
CA LYS A 312 1.28 -19.29 24.49
C LYS A 312 0.26 -19.56 25.63
N ALA A 313 -0.54 -18.57 26.01
CA ALA A 313 -1.60 -18.68 27.02
C ALA A 313 -2.90 -19.35 26.52
N GLU A 314 -3.08 -19.54 25.21
CA GLU A 314 -4.23 -20.26 24.63
C GLU A 314 -3.89 -21.74 24.31
N LEU A 315 -2.65 -22.15 24.58
CA LEU A 315 -2.09 -23.47 24.29
C LEU A 315 -1.59 -24.19 25.56
N GLY A 316 -1.90 -23.64 26.74
CA GLY A 316 -1.57 -24.19 28.05
C GLY A 316 -2.83 -24.56 28.81
#